data_AF-B8IBZ5-F1
#
_entry.id   AF-B8IBZ5-F1
#
_cell.length_a   1.000
_cell.length_b   1.000
_cell.length_c   1.000
_cell.angle_alpha   90.00
_cell.angle_beta   90.00
_cell.angle_gamma   90.00
#
_symmetry.space_group_name_H-M   'P 1'
#
loop_
_entity.id
_entity.type
_entity.pdbx_description
1 polymer ?
#
loop_
_entity_poly.entity_id
_entity_poly.type
_entity_poly.pdbx_seq_one_letter_code
_entity_poly.pdbx_strand_id
1 'polypeptide(L)'
;MSCLEATLLLIEAQKVVELRLMKLARGGLEAWLEAQLMVSEKVSAAFEAAGMLVVGKGFEAVIVRYREHVAANTQRLSTATTSDLHPQAWS
;
A
#
# COMPACT_ATOMS: atom_id res chain seq x y z
N MET A 1 12.95 -5.05 20.47
CA MET A 1 12.84 -3.91 19.53
C MET A 1 11.86 -4.24 18.40
N SER A 2 10.65 -4.74 18.70
CA SER A 2 9.68 -5.25 17.71
C SER A 2 8.35 -4.47 17.70
N CYS A 3 7.94 -3.94 18.86
CA CYS A 3 6.70 -3.16 18.99
C CYS A 3 6.77 -1.82 18.24
N LEU A 4 7.95 -1.18 18.19
CA LEU A 4 8.13 0.10 17.47
C LEU A 4 7.94 -0.07 15.97
N GLU A 5 8.53 -1.12 15.37
CA GLU A 5 8.38 -1.45 13.96
C GLU A 5 6.93 -1.77 13.58
N ALA A 6 6.24 -2.56 14.41
CA ALA A 6 4.82 -2.85 14.24
C ALA A 6 3.94 -1.60 14.38
N THR A 7 4.29 -0.68 15.28
CA THR A 7 3.57 0.58 15.49
C THR A 7 3.74 1.52 14.30
N LEU A 8 4.96 1.66 13.78
CA LEU A 8 5.23 2.44 12.58
C LEU A 8 4.49 1.85 11.37
N LEU A 9 4.52 0.53 11.23
CA LEU A 9 3.75 -0.17 10.20
C LEU A 9 2.25 0.13 10.29
N LEU A 10 1.67 0.13 11.50
CA LEU A 10 0.25 0.44 11.70
C LEU A 10 -0.08 1.86 11.23
N ILE A 11 0.76 2.84 11.58
CA ILE A 11 0.58 4.23 11.18
C ILE A 11 0.67 4.38 9.64
N GLU A 12 1.69 3.78 9.03
CA GLU A 12 1.89 3.79 7.57
C GLU A 12 0.70 3.11 6.86
N ALA A 13 0.23 1.97 7.37
CA ALA A 13 -0.89 1.25 6.81
C ALA A 13 -2.20 2.03 6.90
N GLN A 14 -2.44 2.73 8.01
CA GLN A 14 -3.63 3.57 8.18
C GLN A 14 -3.72 4.66 7.11
N LYS A 15 -2.59 5.25 6.71
CA LYS A 15 -2.58 6.26 5.64
C LYS A 15 -2.96 5.68 4.27
N VAL A 16 -2.45 4.48 3.96
CA VAL A 16 -2.81 3.75 2.73
C VAL A 16 -4.30 3.43 2.70
N VAL A 17 -4.87 2.99 3.83
CA VAL A 17 -6.31 2.70 3.94
C VAL A 17 -7.15 3.94 3.67
N GLU A 18 -6.81 5.08 4.27
CA GLU A 18 -7.52 6.35 4.04
C GLU A 18 -7.54 6.73 2.55
N LEU A 19 -6.37 6.76 1.89
CA LEU A 19 -6.25 7.15 0.49
C LEU A 19 -7.03 6.20 -0.45
N ARG A 20 -7.03 4.90 -0.14
CA ARG A 20 -7.78 3.90 -0.90
C ARG A 20 -9.27 4.04 -0.73
N LEU A 21 -9.74 4.32 0.47
CA LEU A 21 -11.15 4.59 0.72
C LEU A 21 -11.60 5.84 -0.03
N MET A 22 -10.79 6.90 -0.08
CA MET A 22 -11.08 8.09 -0.90
C MET A 22 -11.17 7.74 -2.40
N LYS A 23 -10.20 6.99 -2.94
CA LYS A 23 -10.18 6.60 -4.35
C LYS A 23 -11.34 5.66 -4.72
N LEU A 24 -11.66 4.70 -3.85
CA LEU A 24 -12.80 3.80 -4.03
C LEU A 24 -14.15 4.52 -3.93
N ALA A 25 -14.30 5.44 -2.97
CA ALA A 25 -15.53 6.21 -2.78
C ALA A 25 -15.86 7.11 -3.99
N ARG A 26 -14.83 7.55 -4.74
CA ARG A 26 -15.00 8.29 -5.99
C ARG A 26 -15.59 7.43 -7.12
N GLY A 27 -15.44 6.11 -7.06
CA GLY A 27 -15.97 5.17 -8.06
C GLY A 27 -15.32 5.29 -9.45
N GLY A 28 -15.95 4.67 -10.45
CA GLY A 28 -15.47 4.69 -11.85
C GLY A 28 -14.34 3.70 -12.14
N LEU A 29 -13.77 3.79 -13.35
CA LEU A 29 -12.75 2.86 -13.84
C LEU A 29 -11.47 2.89 -12.98
N GLU A 30 -11.03 4.08 -12.56
CA GLU A 30 -9.83 4.24 -11.73
C GLU A 30 -9.98 3.61 -10.33
N ALA A 31 -11.18 3.62 -9.76
CA ALA A 31 -11.47 2.91 -8.51
C ALA A 31 -11.42 1.39 -8.70
N TRP A 32 -11.93 0.88 -9.84
CA TRP A 32 -11.86 -0.54 -10.17
C TRP A 32 -10.42 -1.02 -10.41
N LEU A 33 -9.64 -0.26 -11.17
CA LEU A 33 -8.22 -0.54 -11.41
C LEU A 33 -7.42 -0.50 -10.10
N GLU A 34 -7.72 0.46 -9.22
CA GLU A 34 -7.12 0.49 -7.90
C GLU A 34 -7.47 -0.77 -7.11
N ALA A 35 -8.74 -1.20 -7.08
CA ALA A 35 -9.15 -2.42 -6.38
C ALA A 35 -8.41 -3.67 -6.88
N GLN A 36 -8.24 -3.84 -8.20
CA GLN A 36 -7.46 -4.95 -8.77
C GLN A 36 -5.98 -4.88 -8.40
N LEU A 37 -5.40 -3.68 -8.41
CA LEU A 37 -4.02 -3.47 -8.01
C LEU A 37 -3.81 -3.82 -6.53
N MET A 38 -4.74 -3.43 -5.65
CA MET A 38 -4.69 -3.79 -4.22
C MET A 38 -4.67 -5.29 -3.98
N VAL A 39 -5.34 -6.09 -4.81
CA VAL A 39 -5.35 -7.56 -4.70
C VAL A 39 -4.00 -8.11 -5.16
N SER A 40 -3.51 -7.63 -6.29
CA SER A 40 -2.22 -8.05 -6.86
C SER A 40 -1.06 -7.78 -5.90
N GLU A 41 -1.05 -6.61 -5.26
CA GLU A 41 -0.06 -6.24 -4.25
C GLU A 41 -0.12 -7.17 -3.02
N LYS A 42 -1.32 -7.50 -2.50
CA LYS A 42 -1.48 -8.43 -1.37
C LYS A 42 -0.97 -9.82 -1.70
N VAL A 43 -1.28 -10.33 -2.90
CA VAL A 43 -0.82 -11.64 -3.36
C VAL A 43 0.70 -11.66 -3.49
N SER A 44 1.29 -10.62 -4.08
CA SER A 44 2.75 -10.47 -4.20
C SER A 44 3.44 -10.45 -2.83
N ALA A 45 2.96 -9.62 -1.89
CA ALA A 45 3.51 -9.55 -0.54
C ALA A 45 3.38 -10.88 0.23
N ALA A 46 2.30 -11.63 0.03
CA ALA A 46 2.13 -12.95 0.62
C ALA A 46 3.14 -13.97 0.07
N PHE A 47 3.37 -13.99 -1.25
CA PHE A 47 4.40 -14.83 -1.86
C PHE A 47 5.80 -14.46 -1.39
N GLU A 48 6.10 -13.17 -1.27
CA GLU A 48 7.40 -12.71 -0.76
C GLU A 48 7.60 -13.12 0.70
N ALA A 49 6.59 -12.92 1.56
CA ALA A 49 6.63 -13.37 2.94
C ALA A 49 6.80 -14.88 3.06
N ALA A 50 6.06 -15.66 2.27
CA ALA A 50 6.21 -17.11 2.22
C ALA A 50 7.62 -17.52 1.77
N GLY A 51 8.17 -16.88 0.74
CA GLY A 51 9.54 -17.10 0.27
C GLY A 51 10.58 -16.78 1.35
N MET A 52 10.40 -15.67 2.07
CA MET A 52 11.26 -15.30 3.20
C MET A 52 11.25 -16.34 4.31
N LEU A 53 10.08 -16.87 4.67
CA LEU A 53 9.96 -17.92 5.67
C LEU A 53 10.58 -19.24 5.20
N VAL A 54 10.39 -19.62 3.93
CA VAL A 54 10.99 -20.83 3.34
C VAL A 54 12.51 -20.80 3.39
N VAL A 55 13.14 -19.63 3.15
CA VAL A 55 14.60 -19.46 3.26
C VAL A 55 15.08 -19.18 4.69
N GLY A 56 14.20 -19.34 5.70
CA GLY A 56 14.55 -19.25 7.11
C GLY A 56 14.68 -17.83 7.68
N LYS A 57 14.19 -16.79 6.97
CA LYS A 57 14.18 -15.42 7.53
C LYS A 57 13.15 -15.30 8.66
N GLY A 58 13.52 -14.58 9.71
CA GLY A 58 12.65 -14.32 10.86
C GLY A 58 11.55 -13.29 10.56
N PHE A 59 10.56 -13.22 11.44
CA PHE A 59 9.41 -12.30 11.37
C PHE A 59 9.80 -10.83 11.22
N GLU A 60 10.91 -10.39 11.81
CA GLU A 60 11.40 -9.01 11.69
C GLU A 60 11.71 -8.63 10.24
N ALA A 61 12.34 -9.53 9.47
CA ALA A 61 12.62 -9.29 8.06
C ALA A 61 11.33 -9.18 7.23
N VAL A 62 10.29 -9.94 7.60
CA VAL A 62 8.97 -9.84 6.97
C VAL A 62 8.34 -8.48 7.24
N ILE A 63 8.42 -7.99 8.48
CA ILE A 63 7.87 -6.68 8.88
C ILE A 63 8.58 -5.55 8.12
N VAL A 64 9.91 -5.56 8.05
CA VAL A 64 10.68 -4.53 7.31
C VAL A 64 10.26 -4.46 5.85
N ARG A 65 10.19 -5.61 5.16
CA ARG A 65 9.75 -5.65 3.76
C ARG A 65 8.31 -5.20 3.59
N TYR A 66 7.44 -5.55 4.54
CA TYR A 66 6.05 -5.10 4.48
C TYR A 66 5.94 -3.57 4.66
N ARG A 67 6.77 -2.95 5.51
CA ARG A 67 6.85 -1.49 5.62
C ARG A 67 7.30 -0.81 4.33
N GLU A 68 8.29 -1.37 3.63
CA GLU A 68 8.72 -0.86 2.31
C GLU A 68 7.57 -0.84 1.29
N HIS A 69 6.77 -1.92 1.23
CA HIS A 69 5.57 -1.96 0.38
C HIS A 69 4.54 -0.90 0.76
N VAL A 70 4.27 -0.71 2.05
CA VAL A 70 3.31 0.30 2.52
C VAL A 70 3.79 1.73 2.22
N ALA A 71 5.09 2.00 2.37
CA ALA A 71 5.68 3.29 2.02
C ALA A 71 5.54 3.58 0.51
N ALA A 72 5.87 2.61 -0.34
CA ALA A 72 5.71 2.73 -1.79
C ALA A 72 4.24 2.97 -2.19
N ASN A 73 3.31 2.26 -1.56
CA ASN A 73 1.87 2.44 -1.77
C ASN A 73 1.40 3.84 -1.37
N THR A 74 1.87 4.33 -0.23
CA THR A 74 1.56 5.69 0.25
C THR A 74 2.01 6.74 -0.76
N GLN A 75 3.23 6.61 -1.29
CA GLN A 75 3.77 7.53 -2.29
C GLN A 75 2.96 7.51 -3.59
N ARG A 76 2.64 6.32 -4.12
CA ARG A 76 1.84 6.17 -5.35
C ARG A 76 0.42 6.72 -5.18
N LEU A 77 -0.22 6.43 -4.06
CA LEU A 77 -1.59 6.88 -3.81
C LEU A 77 -1.65 8.39 -3.57
N SER A 78 -0.66 8.96 -2.88
CA SER A 78 -0.61 10.40 -2.65
C SER A 78 -0.42 11.17 -3.96
N THR A 79 0.46 10.70 -4.85
CA THR A 79 0.66 11.29 -6.18
C THR A 79 -0.57 11.16 -7.06
N ALA A 80 -1.23 10.00 -7.06
CA ALA A 80 -2.50 9.81 -7.78
C ALA A 80 -3.61 10.74 -7.25
N THR A 81 -3.77 10.84 -5.94
CA THR A 81 -4.76 11.74 -5.32
C THR A 81 -4.48 13.22 -5.64
N THR A 82 -3.21 13.64 -5.66
CA THR A 82 -2.84 15.00 -6.09
C THR A 82 -3.14 15.24 -7.57
N SER A 83 -2.91 14.25 -8.43
CA SER A 83 -3.29 14.33 -9.85
C SER A 83 -4.81 14.47 -10.00
N ASP A 84 -5.60 13.75 -9.21
CA ASP A 84 -7.06 13.86 -9.21
C ASP A 84 -7.56 15.23 -8.71
N LEU A 85 -6.76 15.96 -7.93
CA LEU A 85 -7.05 17.33 -7.48
C LEU A 85 -6.72 18.39 -8.54
N HIS A 86 -6.09 18.02 -9.66
CA HIS A 86 -5.90 18.88 -10.84
C HIS A 86 -6.78 18.40 -12.01
N PRO A 87 -8.13 18.45 -11.89
CA PRO A 87 -8.99 18.22 -13.03
C PRO A 87 -8.82 19.39 -14.00
N GLN A 88 -8.38 19.10 -15.22
CA GLN A 88 -8.51 19.92 -16.44
C GLN A 88 -8.92 21.39 -16.21
N ALA A 89 -8.03 22.19 -15.65
CA ALA A 89 -8.03 23.62 -15.93
C ALA A 89 -7.27 23.77 -17.25
N TRP A 90 -7.95 24.32 -18.25
CA TRP A 90 -7.48 24.65 -19.61
C TRP A 90 -7.48 23.50 -20.64
N SER A 91 -8.66 23.27 -21.22
CA SER A 91 -8.85 23.19 -22.68
C SER A 91 -10.22 23.73 -23.04
#